data_AF-A0A6N7MH58-F1
#
_entry.id   AF-A0A6N7MH58-F1
#
_cell.length_a   1.000
_cell.length_b   1.000
_cell.length_c   1.000
_cell.angle_alpha   90.00
_cell.angle_beta   90.00
_cell.angle_gamma   90.00
#
_symmetry.space_group_name_H-M   'P 1'
#
loop_
_entity.id
_entity.type
_entity.pdbx_description
1 polymer ?
#
loop_
_entity_poly.entity_id
_entity_poly.type
_entity_poly.pdbx_seq_one_letter_code
_entity_poly.pdbx_strand_id
1 'polypeptide(L)'
;MAEGYLSEANDFLTPVEKFNLVYGGKLITLMQGIRNLTDYLKGDIYYKINYPEHNLDRTRNQFALIRSIEEQEKKMEEIIENL
;
A
#
# COMPACT_ATOMS: atom_id res chain seq x y z
N MET A 1 13.24 4.68 3.76
CA MET A 1 12.87 3.45 3.02
C MET A 1 13.08 3.62 1.53
N ALA A 2 12.44 4.60 0.86
CA ALA A 2 12.58 4.79 -0.59
C ALA A 2 14.03 5.01 -1.05
N GLU A 3 14.80 5.88 -0.38
CA GLU A 3 16.22 6.13 -0.67
C GLU A 3 17.06 4.83 -0.66
N GLY A 4 16.95 4.02 0.40
CA GLY A 4 17.69 2.76 0.50
C GLY A 4 17.20 1.64 -0.44
N TYR A 5 15.95 1.71 -0.92
CA TYR A 5 15.49 0.81 -1.98
C TYR A 5 16.06 1.24 -3.34
N LEU A 6 16.00 2.53 -3.63
CA LEU A 6 16.51 3.09 -4.88
C LEU A 6 18.03 2.99 -4.99
N SER A 7 18.78 3.06 -3.88
CA SER A 7 20.25 2.88 -3.93
C SER A 7 20.68 1.54 -4.53
N GLU A 8 19.84 0.51 -4.42
CA GLU A 8 20.09 -0.83 -4.99
C GLU A 8 19.30 -1.08 -6.28
N ALA A 9 18.11 -0.46 -6.43
CA ALA A 9 17.18 -0.78 -7.50
C ALA A 9 17.26 0.13 -8.74
N ASN A 10 17.91 1.30 -8.63
CA ASN A 10 17.91 2.32 -9.69
C ASN A 10 18.52 1.82 -11.01
N ASP A 11 19.44 0.84 -10.97
CA ASP A 11 20.12 0.31 -12.15
C ASP A 11 19.25 -0.59 -13.03
N PHE A 12 18.16 -1.14 -12.49
CA PHE A 12 17.26 -2.05 -13.24
C PHE A 12 15.82 -1.57 -13.37
N LEU A 13 15.40 -0.58 -12.57
CA LEU A 13 14.07 0.02 -12.72
C LEU A 13 14.00 0.85 -13.99
N THR A 14 12.95 0.63 -14.77
CA THR A 14 12.61 1.52 -15.88
C THR A 14 12.11 2.87 -15.37
N PRO A 15 12.17 3.93 -16.20
CA PRO A 15 11.61 5.23 -15.83
C PRO A 15 10.13 5.17 -15.43
N VAL A 16 9.34 4.31 -16.09
CA VAL A 16 7.92 4.14 -15.79
C VAL A 16 7.70 3.45 -14.45
N GLU A 17 8.51 2.45 -14.10
CA GLU A 17 8.42 1.78 -12.80
C GLU A 17 8.79 2.73 -11.66
N LYS A 18 9.84 3.54 -11.81
CA LYS A 18 10.22 4.56 -10.82
C LYS A 18 9.12 5.60 -10.64
N PHE A 19 8.56 6.10 -11.74
CA PHE A 19 7.45 7.06 -11.71
C PHE A 19 6.22 6.52 -10.98
N ASN A 20 5.95 5.21 -11.09
CA ASN A 20 4.78 4.58 -10.47
C ASN A 20 5.01 4.08 -9.03
N LEU A 21 6.13 4.40 -8.37
CA LEU A 21 6.40 3.89 -7.00
C LEU A 21 5.34 4.31 -5.98
N VAL A 22 4.94 5.58 -5.98
CA VAL A 22 3.89 6.10 -5.08
C VAL A 22 2.55 5.45 -5.39
N TYR A 23 2.18 5.43 -6.67
CA TYR A 23 0.96 4.78 -7.14
C TYR A 23 0.93 3.28 -6.77
N GLY A 24 2.03 2.56 -6.96
CA GLY A 24 2.17 1.15 -6.62
C GLY A 24 1.96 0.88 -5.13
N GLY A 25 2.53 1.74 -4.27
CA GLY A 25 2.28 1.70 -2.83
C GLY A 25 0.80 1.88 -2.47
N LYS A 26 0.14 2.87 -3.09
CA LYS A 26 -1.31 3.11 -2.93
C LYS A 26 -2.14 1.91 -3.39
N LEU A 27 -1.81 1.36 -4.56
CA LEU A 27 -2.52 0.24 -5.17
C LEU A 27 -2.42 -1.04 -4.33
N ILE A 28 -1.23 -1.39 -3.84
CA ILE A 28 -1.05 -2.56 -2.97
C ILE A 28 -1.83 -2.40 -1.67
N THR A 29 -1.82 -1.20 -1.09
CA THR A 29 -2.58 -0.88 0.13
C THR A 29 -4.10 -1.08 -0.10
N LEU A 30 -4.63 -0.53 -1.20
CA LEU A 30 -6.02 -0.73 -1.60
C LEU A 30 -6.36 -2.21 -1.82
N MET A 31 -5.50 -2.93 -2.54
CA MET A 31 -5.67 -4.35 -2.80
C MET A 31 -5.74 -5.16 -1.49
N GLN A 32 -4.87 -4.87 -0.52
CA GLN A 32 -4.92 -5.54 0.80
C GLN A 32 -6.19 -5.21 1.57
N GLY A 33 -6.63 -3.94 1.57
CA GLY A 33 -7.89 -3.54 2.18
C GLY A 33 -9.09 -4.29 1.60
N ILE A 34 -9.20 -4.39 0.27
CA ILE A 34 -10.25 -5.15 -0.40
C ILE A 34 -10.18 -6.63 -0.05
N ARG A 35 -8.98 -7.22 0.02
CA ARG A 35 -8.80 -8.63 0.38
C ARG A 35 -9.21 -8.92 1.83
N ASN A 36 -8.85 -8.05 2.78
CA ASN A 36 -9.27 -8.20 4.17
C ASN A 36 -10.79 -8.06 4.32
N LEU A 37 -11.41 -7.09 3.62
CA LEU A 37 -12.86 -6.92 3.64
C LEU A 37 -13.58 -8.13 3.05
N THR A 38 -13.08 -8.61 1.92
CA THR A 38 -13.63 -9.80 1.25
C THR A 38 -13.55 -11.02 2.16
N ASP A 39 -12.43 -11.20 2.88
CA ASP A 39 -12.26 -12.32 3.79
C ASP A 39 -13.21 -12.21 4.99
N TYR A 40 -13.36 -11.02 5.57
CA TYR A 40 -14.33 -10.77 6.64
C TYR A 40 -15.77 -11.10 6.20
N LEU A 41 -16.19 -10.64 5.02
CA LEU A 41 -17.52 -10.94 4.48
C LEU A 41 -17.75 -12.42 4.15
N LYS A 42 -16.66 -13.19 3.98
CA LYS A 42 -16.69 -14.63 3.75
C LYS A 42 -16.56 -15.47 5.02
N GLY A 43 -16.50 -14.84 6.20
CA GLY A 43 -16.34 -15.53 7.48
C GLY A 43 -14.90 -15.94 7.78
N ASP A 44 -13.92 -15.14 7.35
CA ASP A 44 -12.50 -15.24 7.73
C ASP A 44 -11.83 -16.59 7.40
N ILE A 45 -11.98 -17.03 6.16
CA ILE A 45 -11.52 -18.35 5.68
C ILE A 45 -10.08 -18.34 5.16
N TYR A 46 -9.50 -17.17 4.89
CA TYR A 46 -8.19 -17.03 4.26
C TYR A 46 -7.10 -16.56 5.23
N TYR A 47 -7.33 -15.44 5.93
CA TYR A 47 -6.37 -14.87 6.86
C TYR A 47 -6.62 -15.38 8.28
N LYS A 48 -5.53 -15.66 9.01
CA LYS A 48 -5.64 -15.96 10.45
C LYS A 48 -6.18 -14.74 11.20
N ILE A 49 -7.20 -14.97 12.02
CA ILE A 49 -7.81 -14.00 12.92
C ILE A 49 -7.59 -14.37 14.39
N ASN A 50 -7.67 -13.37 15.27
CA ASN A 50 -7.55 -13.53 16.72
C ASN A 50 -8.86 -13.21 17.45
N TYR A 51 -9.78 -12.51 16.76
CA TYR A 51 -11.10 -12.10 17.23
C TYR A 51 -12.00 -11.84 16.00
N PRO A 52 -13.34 -11.85 16.14
CA PRO A 52 -14.27 -11.86 14.99
C PRO A 52 -14.11 -10.66 14.03
N GLU A 53 -13.80 -9.47 14.52
CA GLU A 53 -13.70 -8.26 13.70
C GLU A 53 -12.27 -8.01 13.16
N HIS A 54 -11.32 -8.92 13.36
CA HIS A 54 -9.90 -8.64 13.11
C HIS A 54 -9.60 -8.27 11.64
N ASN A 55 -10.22 -8.93 10.66
CA ASN A 55 -10.08 -8.55 9.26
C ASN A 55 -10.84 -7.26 8.89
N LEU A 56 -11.93 -6.94 9.60
CA LEU A 56 -12.61 -5.66 9.45
C LEU A 56 -11.74 -4.50 9.97
N ASP A 57 -11.05 -4.68 11.09
CA ASP A 57 -10.12 -3.68 11.61
C ASP A 57 -8.90 -3.50 10.72
N ARG A 58 -8.34 -4.60 10.19
CA ARG A 58 -7.30 -4.54 9.16
C ARG A 58 -7.76 -3.74 7.95
N THR A 59 -8.99 -3.99 7.47
CA THR A 59 -9.60 -3.21 6.39
C THR A 59 -9.62 -1.72 6.73
N ARG A 60 -10.16 -1.33 7.88
CA ARG A 60 -10.23 0.07 8.31
C ARG A 60 -8.86 0.74 8.33
N ASN A 61 -7.84 0.04 8.81
CA ASN A 61 -6.46 0.53 8.82
C ASN A 61 -5.92 0.76 7.41
N GLN A 62 -6.15 -0.18 6.48
CA GLN A 62 -5.72 0.00 5.07
C GLN A 62 -6.42 1.20 4.42
N PHE A 63 -7.72 1.40 4.65
CA PHE A 63 -8.45 2.55 4.11
C PHE A 63 -8.03 3.89 4.74
N ALA A 64 -7.70 3.91 6.03
CA ALA A 64 -7.11 5.09 6.67
C ALA A 64 -5.73 5.42 6.08
N LEU A 65 -4.91 4.40 5.80
CA LEU A 65 -3.62 4.58 5.14
C LEU A 65 -3.78 5.08 3.70
N ILE A 66 -4.73 4.57 2.92
CA ILE A 66 -5.01 5.08 1.56
C ILE A 66 -5.35 6.57 1.60
N ARG A 67 -6.23 6.99 2.51
CA ARG A 67 -6.57 8.41 2.67
C ARG A 67 -5.34 9.26 3.00
N SER A 68 -4.50 8.78 3.92
CA SER A 68 -3.24 9.45 4.28
C SER A 68 -2.27 9.56 3.10
N ILE A 69 -2.20 8.52 2.26
CA ILE A 69 -1.40 8.54 1.02
C ILE A 69 -1.98 9.55 0.04
N GLU A 70 -3.29 9.56 -0.19
CA GLU A 70 -3.95 10.52 -1.11
C GLU A 70 -3.73 11.98 -0.68
N GLU A 71 -3.79 12.26 0.63
CA GLU A 71 -3.52 13.59 1.19
C GLU A 71 -2.06 14.04 0.99
N GLN A 72 -1.12 13.09 0.86
CA GLN A 72 0.32 13.34 0.77
C GLN A 72 0.91 12.99 -0.59
N GLU A 73 0.09 12.57 -1.56
CA GLU A 73 0.53 11.92 -2.80
C GLU A 73 1.54 12.77 -3.56
N LYS A 74 1.22 14.05 -3.79
CA LYS A 74 2.12 15.00 -4.47
C LYS A 74 3.48 15.14 -3.78
N LYS A 75 3.48 15.22 -2.44
CA LYS A 75 4.72 15.33 -1.66
C LYS A 75 5.55 14.07 -1.77
N MET A 76 4.91 12.90 -1.79
CA MET A 76 5.61 11.63 -2.00
C MET A 76 6.20 11.54 -3.41
N GLU A 77 5.47 11.98 -4.43
CA GLU A 77 5.94 12.05 -5.82
C GLU A 77 7.17 12.96 -5.94
N GLU A 78 7.11 14.18 -5.37
CA GLU A 78 8.23 15.11 -5.32
C GLU A 78 9.47 14.49 -4.63
N ILE A 79 9.27 13.72 -3.55
CA ILE A 79 10.39 13.03 -2.89
C ILE A 79 11.02 11.99 -3.83
N ILE A 80 10.22 11.18 -4.52
CA ILE A 80 10.73 10.15 -5.44
C ILE A 80 11.44 10.77 -6.65
N GLU A 81 10.95 11.89 -7.16
CA GLU A 81 11.60 12.62 -8.27
C GLU A 81 12.97 13.19 -7.88
N ASN A 82 13.15 13.53 -6.60
CA ASN A 82 14.41 14.08 -6.07
C ASN A 82 15.39 13.01 -5.53
N LEU A 83 15.05 11.73 -5.63
CA LEU A 83 15.89 10.57 -5.28
C LEU A 83 16.43 9.87 -6.54
#